data_AF-A0A7K0T6Y8-F1
#
_entry.id   AF-A0A7K0T6Y8-F1
#
_cell.length_a   1.000
_cell.length_b   1.000
_cell.length_c   1.000
_cell.angle_alpha   90.00
_cell.angle_beta   90.00
_cell.angle_gamma   90.00
#
_symmetry.space_group_name_H-M   'P 1'
#
loop_
_entity.id
_entity.type
_entity.pdbx_description
1 polymer ?
#
loop_
_entity_poly.entity_id
_entity_poly.type
_entity_poly.pdbx_seq_one_letter_code
_entity_poly.pdbx_strand_id
1 'polypeptide(L)'
;GEFPIEAVQTMARIIQKTEEGGLDRIRPIRTSPRTKGGAITKAATEVGAIVGAKYLVAFTQSGDSARRMSRLRSPIPILAMTPEVGTYNRLSLSWGVESMLTPIVGATDEMVKLVDTVLIDSARADIGDNVMIVAGSPPGIPGSTNAMRVHRVGDAVGGAAPAYR
;
A
#
# COMPACT_ATOMS: atom_id res chain seq x y z
N GLY A 1 33.70 3.57 -3.56
CA GLY A 1 34.60 3.19 -4.67
C GLY A 1 34.53 4.24 -5.75
N GLU A 2 35.14 3.98 -6.91
CA GLU A 2 35.25 4.95 -8.00
C GLU A 2 33.94 5.21 -8.76
N PHE A 3 32.99 4.27 -8.72
CA PHE A 3 31.73 4.32 -9.48
C PHE A 3 30.48 4.16 -8.60
N PRO A 4 30.28 5.01 -7.57
CA PRO A 4 29.20 4.82 -6.59
C PRO A 4 27.80 5.02 -7.20
N ILE A 5 27.65 5.94 -8.17
CA ILE A 5 26.35 6.23 -8.81
C ILE A 5 25.97 5.11 -9.77
N GLU A 6 26.91 4.70 -10.62
CA GLU A 6 26.74 3.66 -11.63
C GLU A 6 26.48 2.31 -10.98
N ALA A 7 27.10 2.05 -9.82
CA ALA A 7 26.83 0.84 -9.04
C ALA A 7 25.36 0.76 -8.63
N VAL A 8 24.78 1.85 -8.10
CA VAL A 8 23.38 1.90 -7.68
C VAL A 8 22.44 1.85 -8.89
N GLN A 9 22.73 2.59 -9.96
CA GLN A 9 21.93 2.55 -11.18
C GLN A 9 21.93 1.16 -11.83
N THR A 10 23.07 0.48 -11.84
CA THR A 10 23.19 -0.87 -12.38
C THR A 10 22.46 -1.87 -11.51
N MET A 11 22.56 -1.75 -10.18
CA MET A 11 21.78 -2.55 -9.24
C MET A 11 20.27 -2.39 -9.49
N ALA A 12 19.77 -1.15 -9.62
CA ALA A 12 18.36 -0.88 -9.90
C ALA A 12 17.89 -1.52 -11.22
N ARG A 13 18.68 -1.40 -12.29
CA ARG A 13 18.36 -2.02 -13.59
C ARG A 13 18.29 -3.55 -13.53
N ILE A 14 19.23 -4.19 -12.82
CA ILE A 14 19.23 -5.65 -12.64
C ILE A 14 17.98 -6.09 -11.87
N ILE A 15 17.64 -5.41 -10.78
CA ILE A 15 16.47 -5.72 -9.95
C ILE A 15 15.20 -5.58 -10.79
N GLN A 16 15.00 -4.43 -11.44
CA GLN A 16 13.82 -4.16 -12.27
C GLN A 16 13.65 -5.22 -13.37
N LYS A 17 14.73 -5.55 -14.09
CA LYS A 17 14.68 -6.57 -15.15
C LYS A 17 14.35 -7.96 -14.63
N THR A 18 14.81 -8.28 -13.42
CA THR A 18 14.52 -9.56 -12.77
C THR A 18 13.06 -9.63 -12.33
N GLU A 19 12.50 -8.52 -11.84
CA GLU A 19 11.11 -8.46 -11.35
C GLU A 19 10.08 -8.49 -12.49
N GLU A 20 10.34 -7.89 -13.65
CA GLU A 20 9.42 -7.89 -14.81
C GLU A 20 8.92 -9.28 -15.25
N GLY A 21 9.71 -10.34 -15.05
CA GLY A 21 9.37 -11.71 -15.46
C GLY A 21 9.79 -12.79 -14.47
N GLY A 22 10.00 -12.41 -13.21
CA GLY A 22 10.51 -13.30 -12.17
C GLY A 22 9.65 -13.39 -10.91
N LEU A 23 8.62 -12.55 -10.75
CA LEU A 23 7.75 -12.58 -9.55
C LEU A 23 7.00 -13.90 -9.40
N ASP A 24 6.59 -14.51 -10.51
CA ASP A 24 5.96 -15.83 -10.57
C ASP A 24 6.88 -16.97 -10.11
N ARG A 25 8.20 -16.78 -10.18
CA ARG A 25 9.21 -17.73 -9.69
C ARG A 25 9.34 -17.70 -8.17
N ILE A 26 8.83 -16.67 -7.51
CA ILE A 26 8.82 -16.58 -6.05
C ILE A 26 7.82 -17.61 -5.52
N ARG A 27 8.32 -18.54 -4.69
CA ARG A 27 7.45 -19.55 -4.08
C ARG A 27 6.38 -18.86 -3.22
N PRO A 28 5.08 -19.13 -3.44
CA PRO A 28 4.03 -18.52 -2.66
C PRO A 28 4.08 -19.00 -1.21
N ILE A 29 3.66 -18.13 -0.28
CA ILE A 29 3.46 -18.50 1.12
C ILE A 29 2.29 -19.48 1.18
N ARG A 30 2.59 -20.75 1.47
CA ARG A 30 1.58 -21.82 1.59
C ARG A 30 0.80 -21.80 2.90
N THR A 31 1.34 -21.15 3.93
CA THR A 31 0.70 -21.07 5.24
C THR A 31 -0.36 -19.99 5.26
N SER A 32 -1.56 -20.37 5.69
CA SER A 32 -2.62 -19.39 5.92
C SER A 32 -2.29 -18.50 7.12
N PRO A 33 -2.55 -17.18 7.05
CA PRO A 33 -2.40 -16.30 8.18
C PRO A 33 -3.29 -16.73 9.35
N ARG A 34 -2.73 -16.70 10.57
CA ARG A 34 -3.46 -17.02 11.82
C ARG A 34 -3.95 -15.78 12.58
N THR A 35 -3.51 -14.60 12.16
CA THR A 35 -3.86 -13.32 12.80
C THR A 35 -4.88 -12.57 11.97
N LYS A 36 -5.75 -11.78 12.64
CA LYS A 36 -6.72 -10.90 11.99
C LYS A 36 -6.07 -10.02 10.91
N GLY A 37 -5.03 -9.26 11.28
CA GLY A 37 -4.31 -8.39 10.34
C GLY A 37 -3.67 -9.17 9.18
N GLY A 38 -3.22 -10.41 9.42
CA GLY A 38 -2.71 -11.29 8.37
C GLY A 38 -3.80 -11.75 7.40
N ALA A 39 -4.97 -12.10 7.90
CA ALA A 39 -6.11 -12.50 7.07
C ALA A 39 -6.60 -11.34 6.20
N ILE A 40 -6.78 -10.15 6.79
CA ILE A 40 -7.23 -8.94 6.08
C ILE A 40 -6.22 -8.52 5.01
N THR A 41 -4.93 -8.45 5.33
CA THR A 41 -3.90 -8.04 4.34
C THR A 41 -3.75 -9.04 3.19
N LYS A 42 -3.92 -10.34 3.46
CA LYS A 42 -3.95 -11.36 2.41
C LYS A 42 -5.18 -11.18 1.50
N ALA A 43 -6.38 -11.10 2.09
CA ALA A 43 -7.61 -10.91 1.34
C ALA A 43 -7.59 -9.61 0.51
N ALA A 44 -7.09 -8.51 1.09
CA ALA A 44 -6.94 -7.24 0.37
C ALA A 44 -6.00 -7.35 -0.83
N THR A 45 -4.89 -8.06 -0.70
CA THR A 45 -3.96 -8.27 -1.82
C THR A 45 -4.62 -9.06 -2.95
N GLU A 46 -5.36 -10.12 -2.61
CA GLU A 46 -6.09 -10.95 -3.59
C GLU A 46 -7.22 -10.18 -4.28
N VAL A 47 -8.06 -9.49 -3.51
CA VAL A 47 -9.13 -8.66 -4.09
C VAL A 47 -8.55 -7.52 -4.92
N GLY A 48 -7.44 -6.91 -4.48
CA GLY A 48 -6.74 -5.85 -5.22
C GLY A 48 -6.33 -6.31 -6.62
N ALA A 49 -5.81 -7.53 -6.75
CA ALA A 49 -5.50 -8.13 -8.04
C ALA A 49 -6.75 -8.37 -8.91
N ILE A 50 -7.84 -8.84 -8.31
CA ILE A 50 -9.10 -9.11 -9.03
C ILE A 50 -9.71 -7.83 -9.60
N VAL A 51 -9.70 -6.74 -8.82
CA VAL A 51 -10.33 -5.47 -9.24
C VAL A 51 -9.42 -4.59 -10.09
N GLY A 52 -8.21 -5.06 -10.42
CA GLY A 52 -7.22 -4.29 -11.16
C GLY A 52 -6.78 -3.03 -10.39
N ALA A 53 -6.57 -3.15 -9.08
CA ALA A 53 -6.14 -2.03 -8.26
C ALA A 53 -4.75 -1.54 -8.71
N LYS A 54 -4.62 -0.24 -8.96
CA LYS A 54 -3.37 0.43 -9.29
C LYS A 54 -2.40 0.45 -8.12
N TYR A 55 -2.94 0.60 -6.90
CA TYR A 55 -2.17 0.60 -5.65
C TYR A 55 -2.85 -0.22 -4.57
N LEU A 56 -2.01 -0.85 -3.75
CA LEU A 56 -2.38 -1.36 -2.44
C LEU A 56 -2.01 -0.30 -1.38
N VAL A 57 -2.99 0.40 -0.83
CA VAL A 57 -2.77 1.45 0.16
C VAL A 57 -2.92 0.87 1.57
N ALA A 58 -1.90 1.03 2.41
CA ALA A 58 -1.88 0.55 3.77
C ALA A 58 -1.71 1.70 4.77
N PHE A 59 -2.73 1.98 5.56
CA PHE A 59 -2.60 2.84 6.74
C PHE A 59 -1.92 2.07 7.87
N THR A 60 -0.83 2.61 8.41
CA THR A 60 -0.05 1.89 9.41
C THR A 60 0.77 2.82 10.31
N GLN A 61 0.80 2.55 11.62
CA GLN A 61 1.68 3.25 12.56
C GLN A 61 2.97 2.49 12.83
N SER A 62 2.92 1.16 12.97
CA SER A 62 4.09 0.31 13.24
C SER A 62 4.71 -0.32 11.98
N GLY A 63 4.04 -0.19 10.84
CA GLY A 63 4.40 -0.81 9.57
C GLY A 63 3.96 -2.28 9.42
N ASP A 64 3.29 -2.87 10.41
CA ASP A 64 2.93 -4.29 10.38
C ASP A 64 2.02 -4.65 9.19
N SER A 65 1.00 -3.84 8.90
CA SER A 65 0.12 -4.05 7.73
C SER A 65 0.91 -4.05 6.42
N ALA A 66 1.74 -3.02 6.20
CA ALA A 66 2.54 -2.89 4.98
C ALA A 66 3.53 -4.05 4.81
N ARG A 67 4.20 -4.48 5.88
CA ARG A 67 5.11 -5.63 5.84
C ARG A 67 4.39 -6.96 5.57
N ARG A 68 3.17 -7.13 6.10
CA ARG A 68 2.33 -8.31 5.83
C ARG A 68 1.85 -8.39 4.38
N MET A 69 1.66 -7.24 3.74
CA MET A 69 1.34 -7.16 2.30
C MET A 69 2.61 -7.38 1.46
N SER A 70 3.72 -6.72 1.82
CA SER A 70 5.02 -6.84 1.16
C SER A 70 5.48 -8.30 1.02
N ARG A 71 5.36 -9.11 2.08
CA ARG A 71 5.76 -10.53 2.05
C ARG A 71 4.97 -11.39 1.06
N LEU A 72 3.80 -10.94 0.61
CA LEU A 72 2.98 -11.65 -0.39
C LEU A 72 3.52 -11.45 -1.81
N ARG A 73 4.46 -10.52 -2.01
CA ARG A 73 5.14 -10.27 -3.28
C ARG A 73 4.19 -10.00 -4.44
N SER A 74 3.13 -9.23 -4.14
CA SER A 74 2.20 -8.74 -5.16
C SER A 74 2.93 -7.87 -6.18
N PRO A 75 2.62 -7.99 -7.49
CA PRO A 75 3.12 -7.04 -8.49
C PRO A 75 2.50 -5.64 -8.34
N ILE A 76 1.40 -5.51 -7.59
CA ILE A 76 0.76 -4.22 -7.33
C ILE A 76 1.59 -3.45 -6.29
N PRO A 77 2.03 -2.21 -6.60
CA PRO A 77 2.82 -1.41 -5.68
C PRO A 77 2.05 -1.08 -4.40
N ILE A 78 2.76 -1.08 -3.27
CA ILE A 78 2.18 -0.78 -1.96
C ILE A 78 2.52 0.65 -1.55
N LEU A 79 1.50 1.45 -1.24
CA LEU A 79 1.65 2.77 -0.63
C LEU A 79 1.38 2.67 0.86
N ALA A 80 2.40 2.85 1.69
CA ALA A 80 2.26 2.80 3.14
C ALA A 80 2.15 4.21 3.73
N MET A 81 0.95 4.58 4.16
CA MET A 81 0.66 5.87 4.78
C MET A 81 0.84 5.77 6.30
N THR A 82 1.75 6.59 6.83
CA THR A 82 2.14 6.56 8.25
C THR A 82 2.38 7.97 8.79
N PRO A 83 1.96 8.28 10.04
CA PRO A 83 2.35 9.51 10.73
C PRO A 83 3.75 9.42 11.35
N GLU A 84 4.25 8.19 11.55
CA GLU A 84 5.49 7.94 12.26
C GLU A 84 6.72 7.98 11.33
N VAL A 85 7.61 8.95 11.54
CA VAL A 85 8.88 9.09 10.78
C VAL A 85 9.75 7.83 10.91
N GLY A 86 9.80 7.24 12.11
CA GLY A 86 10.52 5.99 12.33
C GLY A 86 9.99 4.84 11.48
N THR A 87 8.67 4.75 11.32
CA THR A 87 8.04 3.72 10.48
C THR A 87 8.23 4.03 9.00
N TYR A 88 8.11 5.30 8.59
CA TYR A 88 8.38 5.76 7.24
C TYR A 88 9.76 5.30 6.76
N ASN A 89 10.81 5.56 7.55
CA ASN A 89 12.19 5.18 7.23
C ASN A 89 12.39 3.66 7.19
N ARG A 90 11.81 2.93 8.15
CA ARG A 90 11.94 1.45 8.20
C ARG A 90 11.25 0.77 7.03
N LEU A 91 10.14 1.33 6.56
CA LEU A 91 9.38 0.77 5.45
C LEU A 91 10.06 0.97 4.09
N SER A 92 10.96 1.94 3.94
CA SER A 92 11.79 2.10 2.75
C SER A 92 12.71 0.90 2.48
N LEU A 93 12.92 0.03 3.48
CA LEU A 93 13.66 -1.23 3.35
C LEU A 93 12.73 -2.44 3.11
N SER A 94 11.42 -2.24 3.06
CA SER A 94 10.44 -3.30 2.82
C SER A 94 10.16 -3.42 1.32
N TRP A 95 10.29 -4.64 0.79
CA TRP A 95 10.09 -4.91 -0.64
C TRP A 95 8.74 -4.41 -1.16
N GLY A 96 8.73 -3.73 -2.31
CA GLY A 96 7.52 -3.25 -2.98
C GLY A 96 6.73 -2.19 -2.22
N VAL A 97 7.28 -1.62 -1.14
CA VAL A 97 6.63 -0.58 -0.33
C VAL A 97 7.25 0.77 -0.64
N GLU A 98 6.41 1.72 -1.02
CA GLU A 98 6.70 3.14 -0.97
C GLU A 98 6.00 3.74 0.25
N SER A 99 6.78 4.32 1.17
CA SER A 99 6.24 4.95 2.37
C SER A 99 5.90 6.42 2.10
N MET A 100 4.83 6.91 2.73
CA MET A 100 4.37 8.30 2.66
C MET A 100 4.09 8.80 4.08
N LEU A 101 4.67 9.95 4.42
CA LEU A 101 4.35 10.63 5.67
C LEU A 101 3.00 11.33 5.52
N THR A 102 2.05 10.95 6.36
CA THR A 102 0.68 11.49 6.35
C THR A 102 0.21 11.79 7.76
N PRO A 103 -0.62 12.82 7.97
CA PRO A 103 -1.17 13.12 9.30
C PRO A 103 -2.05 11.97 9.80
N ILE A 104 -2.26 11.93 11.13
CA ILE A 104 -3.29 11.07 11.72
C ILE A 104 -4.66 11.64 11.32
N VAL A 105 -5.53 10.77 10.82
CA VAL A 105 -6.92 11.07 10.53
C VAL A 105 -7.83 10.31 11.49
N GLY A 106 -8.91 10.95 11.92
CA GLY A 106 -9.78 10.45 12.98
C GLY A 106 -10.88 9.52 12.49
N ALA A 107 -11.26 9.65 11.21
CA ALA A 107 -12.34 8.87 10.61
C ALA A 107 -11.89 8.10 9.36
N THR A 108 -12.59 7.01 9.07
CA THR A 108 -12.38 6.22 7.84
C THR A 108 -12.64 7.02 6.58
N ASP A 109 -13.58 7.97 6.60
CA ASP A 109 -13.88 8.79 5.42
C ASP A 109 -12.78 9.81 5.13
N GLU A 110 -12.15 10.34 6.19
CA GLU A 110 -10.97 11.20 6.07
C GLU A 110 -9.77 10.42 5.50
N MET A 111 -9.61 9.13 5.86
CA MET A 111 -8.60 8.27 5.25
C MET A 111 -8.78 8.18 3.74
N VAL A 112 -10.01 7.97 3.26
CA VAL A 112 -10.25 7.82 1.83
C VAL A 112 -10.05 9.14 1.09
N LYS A 113 -10.50 10.26 1.66
CA LYS A 113 -10.23 11.60 1.11
C LYS A 113 -8.75 11.89 1.01
N LEU A 114 -7.98 11.54 2.05
CA LEU A 114 -6.52 11.66 2.04
C LEU A 114 -5.88 10.82 0.93
N VAL A 115 -6.37 9.59 0.69
CA VAL A 115 -5.89 8.77 -0.43
C VAL A 115 -6.14 9.45 -1.77
N ASP A 116 -7.35 9.96 -2.00
CA ASP A 116 -7.69 10.68 -3.23
C ASP A 116 -6.77 11.89 -3.44
N THR A 117 -6.67 12.76 -2.43
CA THR A 117 -5.83 13.96 -2.48
C THR A 117 -4.38 13.61 -2.80
N VAL A 118 -3.78 12.66 -2.08
CA VAL A 118 -2.39 12.27 -2.29
C VAL A 118 -2.18 11.71 -3.69
N LEU A 119 -3.05 10.84 -4.17
CA LEU A 119 -2.88 10.19 -5.47
C LEU A 119 -3.08 11.13 -6.65
N ILE A 120 -4.06 12.03 -6.56
CA ILE A 120 -4.37 13.01 -7.60
C ILE A 120 -3.29 14.10 -7.64
N ASP A 121 -2.97 14.71 -6.50
CA ASP A 121 -2.03 15.84 -6.43
C ASP A 121 -0.60 15.43 -6.83
N SER A 122 -0.23 14.17 -6.59
CA SER A 122 1.07 13.63 -7.00
C SER A 122 1.08 12.99 -8.39
N ALA A 123 -0.02 13.09 -9.14
CA ALA A 123 -0.19 12.50 -10.49
C ALA A 123 0.15 11.00 -10.54
N ARG A 124 -0.16 10.26 -9.46
CA ARG A 124 0.09 8.82 -9.37
C ARG A 124 -1.08 7.99 -9.84
N ALA A 125 -2.30 8.51 -9.69
CA ALA A 125 -3.51 7.86 -10.19
C ALA A 125 -4.40 8.88 -10.90
N ASP A 126 -5.11 8.39 -11.91
CA ASP A 126 -6.12 9.15 -12.60
C ASP A 126 -7.47 8.98 -11.88
N ILE A 127 -8.35 9.98 -12.03
CA ILE A 127 -9.72 9.83 -11.54
C ILE A 127 -10.36 8.62 -12.21
N GLY A 128 -10.93 7.75 -11.40
CA GLY A 128 -11.56 6.51 -11.86
C GLY A 128 -10.69 5.26 -11.71
N ASP A 129 -9.40 5.38 -11.42
CA ASP A 129 -8.53 4.24 -11.10
C ASP A 129 -9.02 3.53 -9.82
N ASN A 130 -8.88 2.21 -9.77
CA ASN A 130 -9.18 1.44 -8.56
C ASN A 130 -7.95 1.40 -7.64
N VAL A 131 -8.17 1.52 -6.33
CA VAL A 131 -7.16 1.25 -5.29
C VAL A 131 -7.74 0.38 -4.19
N MET A 132 -6.89 -0.42 -3.56
CA MET A 132 -7.26 -1.25 -2.43
C MET A 132 -6.72 -0.64 -1.14
N ILE A 133 -7.60 -0.18 -0.25
CA ILE A 133 -7.23 0.43 1.02
C ILE A 133 -7.31 -0.61 2.13
N VAL A 134 -6.29 -0.70 2.98
CA VAL A 134 -6.25 -1.50 4.20
C VAL A 134 -5.98 -0.60 5.38
N ALA A 135 -6.82 -0.72 6.41
CA ALA A 135 -6.72 0.10 7.61
C ALA A 135 -7.17 -0.65 8.88
N GLY A 136 -6.92 -0.03 10.02
CA GLY A 136 -7.59 -0.32 11.28
C GLY A 136 -8.71 0.70 11.51
N SER A 137 -9.90 0.23 11.87
CA SER A 137 -11.01 1.07 12.35
C SER A 137 -11.38 0.63 13.77
N PRO A 138 -11.31 1.52 14.79
CA PRO A 138 -10.95 2.94 14.68
C PRO A 138 -9.47 3.16 14.30
N PRO A 139 -9.16 4.31 13.65
CA PRO A 139 -7.80 4.71 13.32
C PRO A 139 -6.86 4.83 14.53
N GLY A 140 -5.56 4.78 14.27
CA GLY A 140 -4.55 5.21 15.25
C GLY A 140 -4.15 4.18 16.32
N ILE A 141 -4.61 2.93 16.19
CA ILE A 141 -4.26 1.84 17.12
C ILE A 141 -3.34 0.82 16.41
N PRO A 142 -2.09 0.64 16.86
CA PRO A 142 -1.20 -0.37 16.26
C PRO A 142 -1.78 -1.78 16.37
N GLY A 143 -1.66 -2.58 15.29
CA GLY A 143 -2.13 -3.97 15.27
C GLY A 143 -3.65 -4.14 15.12
N SER A 144 -4.40 -3.05 14.96
CA SER A 144 -5.86 -3.10 14.86
C SER A 144 -6.40 -3.48 13.48
N THR A 145 -5.54 -3.67 12.46
CA THR A 145 -5.88 -3.96 11.06
C THR A 145 -7.04 -4.96 10.95
N ASN A 146 -8.19 -4.45 10.52
CA ASN A 146 -9.48 -5.16 10.52
C ASN A 146 -10.38 -4.81 9.33
N ALA A 147 -10.01 -3.82 8.51
CA ALA A 147 -10.83 -3.33 7.42
C ALA A 147 -10.05 -3.28 6.10
N MET A 148 -10.76 -3.57 5.00
CA MET A 148 -10.30 -3.35 3.64
C MET A 148 -11.42 -2.72 2.81
N ARG A 149 -11.06 -1.87 1.85
CA ARG A 149 -12.00 -1.15 0.98
C ARG A 149 -11.48 -1.10 -0.45
N VAL A 150 -12.30 -1.53 -1.40
CA VAL A 150 -12.10 -1.17 -2.81
C VAL A 150 -12.59 0.27 -2.98
N HIS A 151 -11.72 1.13 -3.48
CA HIS A 151 -12.02 2.55 -3.67
C HIS A 151 -11.69 2.98 -5.08
N ARG A 152 -12.54 3.83 -5.65
CA ARG A 152 -12.32 4.42 -6.96
C ARG A 152 -11.84 5.85 -6.77
N VAL A 153 -10.65 6.15 -7.27
CA VAL A 153 -9.97 7.43 -7.05
C VAL A 153 -10.84 8.59 -7.55
N GLY A 154 -11.02 9.60 -6.70
CA GLY A 154 -11.82 10.79 -6.97
C GLY A 154 -13.25 10.73 -6.44
N ASP A 155 -13.77 9.56 -6.05
CA ASP A 155 -15.16 9.45 -5.55
C ASP A 155 -15.37 10.21 -4.23
N ALA A 156 -14.34 10.34 -3.38
CA ALA A 156 -14.46 10.98 -2.08
C ALA A 156 -14.24 12.51 -2.14
N VAL A 157 -13.34 12.97 -2.99
CA VAL A 157 -13.14 14.42 -3.24
C VAL A 157 -14.25 14.99 -4.13
N GLY A 158 -14.72 14.22 -5.12
CA GLY A 158 -15.78 14.65 -6.03
C GLY A 158 -17.21 14.48 -5.49
N GLY A 159 -17.39 13.89 -4.29
CA GLY A 159 -18.72 13.63 -3.72
C GLY A 159 -19.58 12.69 -4.57
N ALA A 160 -18.94 11.88 -5.41
CA ALA A 160 -19.63 11.05 -6.42
C ALA A 160 -20.40 9.90 -5.76
N ALA A 161 -19.88 9.34 -4.68
CA ALA A 161 -20.56 8.29 -3.92
C ALA A 161 -21.48 8.90 -2.83
N PRO A 162 -22.68 8.31 -2.58
CA PRO A 162 -23.60 8.79 -1.53
C PRO A 162 -22.99 8.85 -0.13
N ALA A 163 -21.96 8.04 0.14
CA ALA A 163 -21.24 8.03 1.41
C ALA A 163 -20.37 9.28 1.65
N TYR A 164 -20.15 10.13 0.63
CA TYR A 164 -19.27 11.29 0.68
C TYR A 164 -19.96 12.62 0.39
N ARG A 165 -21.29 12.60 0.20
CA ARG A 165 -22.13 13.81 0.17
C ARG A 165 -22.45 14.24 1.60
#